data_AF-G7VCN5-F1
#
_entry.id   AF-G7VCN5-F1
#
_cell.length_a   1.000
_cell.length_b   1.000
_cell.length_c   1.000
_cell.angle_alpha   90.00
_cell.angle_beta   90.00
_cell.angle_gamma   90.00
#
_symmetry.space_group_name_H-M   'P 1'
#
loop_
_entity.id
_entity.type
_entity.pdbx_description
1 polymer ?
#
loop_
_entity_poly.entity_id
_entity_poly.type
_entity_poly.pdbx_seq_one_letter_code
_entity_poly.pdbx_strand_id
1 'polypeptide(L)'
;MSIDLKILEEVVERAVKRALEEARSEEMKAVAEALKALADYTKAGFTQVTTEIKELKARVENLEKRVSNVEDGLGSLTEATLSRYVWEDLRLEVEGRGERVLARRRNARVDGLDVDLLVETDRSVYVVEVKTRARRRDVDAVVRKAEAARGAYGKPAVAILAGVRIGDDVEKYAKGKGVLVYRY
;
A
#
# COMPACT_ATOMS: atom_id res chain seq x y z
N MET A 1 -31.01 -1.64 6.63
CA MET A 1 -32.28 -2.13 6.04
C MET A 1 -32.20 -1.91 4.54
N SER A 2 -31.99 -2.97 3.75
CA SER A 2 -31.89 -2.85 2.28
C SER A 2 -33.31 -2.99 1.73
N ILE A 3 -33.84 -1.92 1.12
CA ILE A 3 -35.11 -2.01 0.38
C ILE A 3 -34.79 -2.71 -0.94
N ASP A 4 -35.50 -3.79 -1.25
CA ASP A 4 -35.40 -4.42 -2.57
C ASP A 4 -36.12 -3.54 -3.60
N LEU A 5 -35.32 -2.86 -4.43
CA LEU A 5 -35.81 -1.95 -5.45
C LEU A 5 -36.76 -2.64 -6.44
N LYS A 6 -36.60 -3.96 -6.67
CA LYS A 6 -37.51 -4.71 -7.55
C LYS A 6 -38.90 -4.87 -6.95
N ILE A 7 -38.97 -5.12 -5.64
CA ILE A 7 -40.25 -5.24 -4.92
C ILE A 7 -40.96 -3.88 -4.93
N LEU A 8 -40.21 -2.79 -4.72
CA LEU A 8 -40.77 -1.44 -4.74
C LEU A 8 -41.30 -1.06 -6.14
N GLU A 9 -40.55 -1.40 -7.19
CA GLU A 9 -40.93 -1.21 -8.60
C GLU A 9 -42.26 -1.93 -8.93
N GLU A 10 -42.38 -3.21 -8.58
CA GLU A 10 -43.62 -3.97 -8.80
C GLU A 10 -44.82 -3.42 -8.02
N VAL A 11 -44.59 -2.90 -6.81
CA VAL A 11 -45.65 -2.28 -5.99
C VAL A 11 -46.13 -0.98 -6.61
N VAL A 12 -45.21 -0.14 -7.09
CA VAL A 12 -45.53 1.13 -7.76
C VAL A 12 -46.25 0.88 -9.08
N GLU A 13 -45.79 -0.05 -9.92
CA GLU A 13 -46.45 -0.39 -11.19
C GLU A 13 -47.88 -0.89 -10.95
N ARG A 14 -48.10 -1.75 -9.95
CA ARG A 14 -49.44 -2.22 -9.57
C ARG A 14 -50.34 -1.09 -9.07
N ALA A 15 -49.81 -0.20 -8.24
CA ALA A 15 -50.57 0.94 -7.70
C ALA A 15 -50.99 1.93 -8.80
N VAL A 16 -50.07 2.25 -9.73
CA VAL A 16 -50.35 3.13 -10.88
C VAL A 16 -51.37 2.51 -11.83
N LYS A 17 -51.23 1.22 -12.15
CA LYS A 17 -52.18 0.51 -13.03
C LYS A 17 -53.59 0.49 -12.44
N ARG A 18 -53.70 0.22 -11.15
CA ARG A 18 -54.99 0.21 -10.45
C ARG A 18 -55.63 1.60 -10.41
N ALA A 19 -54.84 2.65 -10.15
CA ALA A 19 -55.33 4.03 -10.15
C ALA A 19 -55.85 4.47 -11.54
N LEU A 20 -55.22 4.01 -12.63
CA LEU A 20 -55.66 4.26 -14.01
C LEU A 20 -57.00 3.56 -14.33
N GLU A 21 -57.18 2.32 -13.89
CA GLU A 21 -58.41 1.53 -14.13
C GLU A 21 -59.61 2.06 -13.33
N GLU A 22 -59.38 2.63 -12.15
CA GLU A 22 -60.42 3.15 -11.26
C GLU A 22 -60.80 4.63 -11.53
N ALA A 23 -60.07 5.34 -12.40
CA ALA A 23 -60.31 6.75 -12.72
C ALA A 23 -61.58 6.96 -13.58
N ARG A 24 -62.63 7.56 -12.99
CA ARG A 24 -63.94 7.74 -13.65
C ARG A 24 -64.20 9.13 -14.26
N SER A 25 -63.44 10.16 -13.89
CA SER A 25 -63.51 11.50 -14.51
C SER A 25 -62.29 11.75 -15.41
N GLU A 26 -62.46 12.60 -16.43
CA GLU A 26 -61.35 12.98 -17.34
C GLU A 26 -60.18 13.64 -16.59
N GLU A 27 -60.45 14.42 -15.56
CA GLU A 27 -59.43 15.02 -14.68
C GLU A 27 -58.64 13.93 -13.94
N MET A 28 -59.30 12.87 -13.49
CA MET A 28 -58.65 11.77 -12.77
C MET A 28 -57.83 10.87 -13.71
N LYS A 29 -58.25 10.74 -14.98
CA LYS A 29 -57.44 10.08 -16.02
C LYS A 29 -56.17 10.88 -16.32
N ALA A 30 -56.26 12.19 -16.46
CA ALA A 30 -55.09 13.06 -16.69
C ALA A 30 -54.07 12.98 -15.54
N VAL A 31 -54.54 12.94 -14.28
CA VAL A 31 -53.67 12.76 -13.11
C VAL A 31 -53.00 11.38 -13.12
N ALA A 32 -53.75 10.33 -13.45
CA ALA A 32 -53.22 8.97 -13.48
C ALA A 32 -52.19 8.77 -14.61
N GLU A 33 -52.39 9.40 -15.77
CA GLU A 33 -51.41 9.45 -16.87
C GLU A 33 -50.14 10.21 -16.47
N ALA A 34 -50.27 11.35 -15.79
CA ALA A 34 -49.14 12.11 -15.29
C ALA A 34 -48.33 11.33 -14.23
N LEU A 35 -49.00 10.58 -13.35
CA LEU A 35 -48.35 9.69 -12.38
C LEU A 35 -47.60 8.55 -13.08
N LYS A 36 -48.16 7.97 -14.14
CA LYS A 36 -47.48 6.96 -14.95
C LYS A 36 -46.23 7.53 -15.62
N ALA A 37 -46.33 8.69 -16.26
CA ALA A 37 -45.20 9.35 -16.89
C ALA A 37 -44.07 9.66 -15.87
N LEU A 38 -44.45 10.10 -14.65
CA LEU A 38 -43.50 10.32 -13.57
C LEU A 38 -42.84 9.01 -13.10
N ALA A 39 -43.60 7.93 -12.98
CA ALA A 39 -43.06 6.61 -12.60
C ALA A 39 -42.07 6.09 -13.65
N ASP A 40 -42.42 6.20 -14.94
CA ASP A 40 -41.56 5.79 -16.05
C ASP A 40 -40.28 6.62 -16.11
N TYR A 41 -40.38 7.95 -15.97
CA TYR A 41 -39.23 8.85 -15.90
C TYR A 41 -38.31 8.51 -14.71
N THR A 42 -38.90 8.26 -13.54
CA THR A 42 -38.17 7.90 -12.32
C THR A 42 -37.45 6.56 -12.48
N LYS A 43 -38.11 5.56 -13.06
CA LYS A 43 -37.53 4.24 -13.37
C LYS A 43 -36.36 4.36 -14.35
N ALA A 44 -36.50 5.17 -15.39
CA ALA A 44 -35.42 5.44 -16.34
C ALA A 44 -34.22 6.11 -15.64
N GLY A 45 -34.49 7.14 -14.82
CA GLY A 45 -33.47 7.82 -14.03
C GLY A 45 -32.72 6.88 -13.07
N PHE A 46 -33.43 6.04 -12.31
CA PHE A 46 -32.80 5.06 -11.42
C PHE A 46 -31.98 4.00 -12.17
N THR A 47 -32.46 3.56 -13.34
CA THR A 47 -31.73 2.61 -14.18
C THR A 47 -30.41 3.21 -14.67
N GLN A 48 -30.45 4.45 -15.14
CA GLN A 48 -29.25 5.18 -15.55
C GLN A 48 -28.28 5.35 -14.38
N VAL A 49 -28.74 5.87 -13.24
CA VAL A 49 -27.92 6.06 -12.04
C VAL A 49 -27.30 4.73 -11.56
N THR A 50 -28.07 3.65 -11.57
CA THR A 50 -27.56 2.32 -11.17
C THR A 50 -26.47 1.83 -12.12
N THR A 51 -26.61 2.11 -13.41
CA THR A 51 -25.61 1.74 -14.43
C THR A 51 -24.33 2.56 -14.24
N GLU A 52 -24.45 3.87 -14.09
CA GLU A 52 -23.31 4.76 -13.81
C GLU A 52 -22.60 4.37 -12.51
N ILE A 53 -23.33 4.03 -11.45
CA ILE A 53 -22.74 3.54 -10.19
C ILE A 53 -21.97 2.24 -10.39
N LYS A 54 -22.50 1.29 -11.19
CA LYS A 54 -21.79 0.04 -11.49
C LYS A 54 -20.50 0.30 -12.25
N GLU A 55 -20.54 1.18 -13.26
CA GLU A 55 -19.34 1.56 -14.00
C GLU A 55 -18.32 2.27 -13.12
N LEU A 56 -18.75 3.19 -12.26
CA LEU A 56 -17.88 3.87 -11.32
C LEU A 56 -17.22 2.90 -10.35
N LYS A 57 -17.95 1.93 -9.81
CA LYS A 57 -17.39 0.87 -8.96
C LYS A 57 -16.29 0.09 -9.68
N ALA A 58 -16.55 -0.35 -10.91
CA ALA A 58 -15.56 -1.08 -11.70
C ALA A 58 -14.29 -0.23 -11.97
N ARG A 59 -14.46 1.07 -12.24
CA ARG A 59 -13.33 2.01 -12.42
C ARG A 59 -12.54 2.20 -11.13
N VAL A 60 -13.20 2.33 -9.98
CA VAL A 60 -12.53 2.46 -8.68
C VAL A 60 -11.72 1.20 -8.35
N GLU A 61 -12.30 0.01 -8.50
CA GLU A 61 -11.58 -1.25 -8.28
C GLU A 61 -10.36 -1.39 -9.19
N ASN A 62 -10.46 -0.93 -10.44
CA ASN A 62 -9.31 -0.91 -11.36
C ASN A 62 -8.23 0.08 -10.91
N LEU A 63 -8.64 1.28 -10.47
CA LEU A 63 -7.73 2.29 -9.96
C LEU A 63 -7.00 1.82 -8.71
N GLU A 64 -7.68 1.17 -7.77
CA GLU A 64 -7.07 0.61 -6.56
C GLU A 64 -5.97 -0.39 -6.91
N LYS A 65 -6.22 -1.31 -7.86
CA LYS A 65 -5.20 -2.26 -8.34
C LYS A 65 -4.01 -1.55 -8.98
N ARG A 66 -4.26 -0.54 -9.81
CA ARG A 66 -3.20 0.24 -10.47
C ARG A 66 -2.36 1.03 -9.47
N VAL A 67 -3.00 1.63 -8.47
CA VAL A 67 -2.32 2.36 -7.39
C VAL A 67 -1.46 1.40 -6.59
N SER A 68 -1.98 0.24 -6.18
CA SER A 68 -1.21 -0.80 -5.48
C SER A 68 0.06 -1.19 -6.25
N ASN A 69 -0.06 -1.46 -7.56
CA ASN A 69 1.09 -1.79 -8.40
C ASN A 69 2.12 -0.67 -8.49
N VAL A 70 1.66 0.59 -8.52
CA VAL A 70 2.55 1.77 -8.52
C VAL A 70 3.26 1.92 -7.18
N GLU A 71 2.56 1.70 -6.06
CA GLU A 71 3.14 1.73 -4.72
C GLU A 71 4.23 0.66 -4.57
N ASP A 72 3.98 -0.57 -5.02
CA ASP A 72 4.96 -1.67 -5.00
C ASP A 72 6.18 -1.36 -5.87
N GLY A 73 5.96 -0.83 -7.08
CA GLY A 73 7.03 -0.42 -7.98
C GLY A 73 7.89 0.71 -7.41
N LEU A 74 7.26 1.71 -6.80
CA LEU A 74 7.97 2.81 -6.14
C LEU A 74 8.74 2.35 -4.91
N GLY A 75 8.18 1.44 -4.11
CA GLY A 75 8.88 0.81 -2.99
C GLY A 75 10.16 0.12 -3.44
N SER A 76 10.04 -0.74 -4.46
CA SER A 76 11.17 -1.49 -5.04
C SER A 76 12.25 -0.57 -5.62
N LEU A 77 11.84 0.48 -6.33
CA LEU A 77 12.77 1.47 -6.89
C LEU A 77 13.49 2.27 -5.79
N THR A 78 12.77 2.63 -4.73
CA THR A 78 13.34 3.38 -3.61
C THR A 78 14.36 2.55 -2.86
N GLU A 79 14.05 1.29 -2.55
CA GLU A 79 14.99 0.36 -1.93
C GLU A 79 16.23 0.13 -2.79
N ALA A 80 16.05 -0.03 -4.11
CA ALA A 80 17.15 -0.18 -5.06
C ALA A 80 18.08 1.05 -5.09
N THR A 81 17.48 2.24 -5.09
CA THR A 81 18.21 3.51 -5.18
C THR A 81 18.96 3.80 -3.89
N LEU A 82 18.29 3.73 -2.74
CA LEU A 82 18.92 3.98 -1.44
C LEU A 82 19.97 2.91 -1.12
N SER A 83 19.73 1.64 -1.44
CA SER A 83 20.74 0.58 -1.28
C SER A 83 22.00 0.87 -2.09
N ARG A 84 21.86 1.49 -3.28
CA ARG A 84 23.01 1.89 -4.09
C ARG A 84 23.81 3.00 -3.41
N TYR A 85 23.15 4.05 -2.92
CA TYR A 85 23.84 5.14 -2.22
C TYR A 85 24.53 4.66 -0.94
N VAL A 86 23.84 3.85 -0.13
CA VAL A 86 24.44 3.22 1.06
C VAL A 86 25.66 2.41 0.69
N TRP A 87 25.60 1.64 -0.40
CA TRP A 87 26.76 0.89 -0.85
C TRP A 87 27.92 1.79 -1.27
N GLU A 88 27.67 2.89 -1.99
CA GLU A 88 28.71 3.82 -2.43
C GLU A 88 29.44 4.44 -1.23
N ASP A 89 28.69 4.91 -0.21
CA ASP A 89 29.28 5.49 1.00
C ASP A 89 29.98 4.43 1.86
N LEU A 90 29.32 3.29 2.12
CA LEU A 90 29.87 2.21 2.95
C LEU A 90 31.14 1.63 2.32
N ARG A 91 31.20 1.52 0.99
CA ARG A 91 32.38 1.01 0.29
C ARG A 91 33.59 1.90 0.58
N LEU A 92 33.44 3.22 0.52
CA LEU A 92 34.53 4.16 0.81
C LEU A 92 35.02 4.01 2.26
N GLU A 93 34.10 3.84 3.21
CA GLU A 93 34.46 3.60 4.61
C GLU A 93 35.19 2.27 4.82
N VAL A 94 34.69 1.19 4.23
CA VAL A 94 35.28 -0.16 4.31
C VAL A 94 36.68 -0.17 3.71
N GLU A 95 36.85 0.42 2.52
CA GLU A 95 38.16 0.58 1.87
C GLU A 95 39.09 1.46 2.72
N GLY A 96 38.58 2.55 3.30
CA GLY A 96 39.33 3.43 4.22
C GLY A 96 39.80 2.72 5.50
N ARG A 97 39.07 1.70 5.98
CA ARG A 97 39.48 0.82 7.08
C ARG A 97 40.44 -0.30 6.66
N GLY A 98 40.76 -0.39 5.36
CA GLY A 98 41.58 -1.46 4.79
C GLY A 98 40.90 -2.84 4.84
N GLU A 99 39.57 -2.87 4.89
CA GLU A 99 38.77 -4.09 4.75
C GLU A 99 38.57 -4.42 3.28
N ARG A 100 38.60 -5.71 2.94
CA ARG A 100 38.37 -6.17 1.57
C ARG A 100 37.00 -6.80 1.47
N VAL A 101 36.20 -6.28 0.54
CA VAL A 101 34.87 -6.79 0.25
C VAL A 101 34.99 -8.15 -0.45
N LEU A 102 34.36 -9.16 0.14
CA LEU A 102 34.30 -10.53 -0.40
C LEU A 102 33.02 -10.73 -1.22
N ALA A 103 31.90 -10.21 -0.73
CA ALA A 103 30.61 -10.34 -1.41
C ALA A 103 29.68 -9.17 -1.08
N ARG A 104 28.81 -8.84 -2.03
CA ARG A 104 27.69 -7.90 -1.86
C ARG A 104 26.43 -8.54 -2.41
N ARG A 105 25.38 -8.61 -1.60
CA ARG A 105 24.09 -9.20 -1.99
C ARG A 105 22.96 -8.24 -1.62
N ARG A 106 22.09 -7.93 -2.58
CA ARG A 106 20.81 -7.26 -2.31
C ARG A 106 19.74 -8.30 -2.03
N ASN A 107 18.74 -7.94 -1.23
CA ASN A 107 17.61 -8.80 -0.87
C ASN A 107 18.09 -10.19 -0.39
N ALA A 108 19.11 -10.19 0.47
CA ALA A 108 19.71 -11.40 0.99
C ALA A 108 18.80 -12.04 2.03
N ARG A 109 18.85 -13.37 2.14
CA ARG A 109 18.17 -14.09 3.22
C ARG A 109 19.21 -14.71 4.14
N VAL A 110 19.14 -14.39 5.43
CA VAL A 110 20.06 -14.84 6.47
C VAL A 110 19.25 -15.38 7.64
N ASP A 111 19.38 -16.68 7.91
CA ASP A 111 18.60 -17.38 8.95
C ASP A 111 17.09 -17.11 8.88
N GLY A 112 16.54 -17.16 7.67
CA GLY A 112 15.12 -16.90 7.41
C GLY A 112 14.70 -15.42 7.47
N LEU A 113 15.61 -14.50 7.77
CA LEU A 113 15.35 -13.06 7.76
C LEU A 113 15.82 -12.42 6.45
N ASP A 114 14.97 -11.58 5.86
CA ASP A 114 15.31 -10.81 4.66
C ASP A 114 16.10 -9.54 5.04
N VAL A 115 17.15 -9.23 4.28
CA VAL A 115 18.08 -8.11 4.46
C VAL A 115 18.20 -7.35 3.15
N ASP A 116 17.94 -6.04 3.16
CA ASP A 116 17.90 -5.22 1.94
C ASP A 116 19.26 -5.19 1.23
N LEU A 117 20.33 -4.99 2.00
CA LEU A 117 21.71 -5.07 1.52
C LEU A 117 22.63 -5.74 2.56
N LEU A 118 23.33 -6.77 2.12
CA LEU A 118 24.35 -7.49 2.89
C LEU A 118 25.70 -7.30 2.22
N VAL A 119 26.69 -6.83 2.98
CA VAL A 119 28.10 -6.75 2.54
C VAL A 119 28.95 -7.62 3.43
N GLU A 120 29.58 -8.63 2.85
CA GLU A 120 30.56 -9.44 3.54
C GLU A 120 31.97 -8.95 3.19
N THR A 121 32.80 -8.73 4.20
CA THR A 121 34.22 -8.44 4.05
C THR A 121 35.07 -9.55 4.67
N ASP A 122 36.39 -9.42 4.57
CA ASP A 122 37.33 -10.29 5.27
C ASP A 122 37.32 -10.13 6.80
N ARG A 123 36.76 -9.03 7.34
CA ARG A 123 36.71 -8.77 8.80
C ARG A 123 35.31 -8.76 9.41
N SER A 124 34.29 -8.34 8.67
CA SER A 124 32.95 -8.06 9.21
C SER A 124 31.85 -8.25 8.17
N VAL A 125 30.63 -8.42 8.65
CA VAL A 125 29.41 -8.45 7.82
C VAL A 125 28.57 -7.23 8.13
N TYR A 126 28.24 -6.43 7.12
CA TYR A 126 27.39 -5.26 7.25
C TYR A 126 25.97 -5.62 6.81
N VAL A 127 25.03 -5.39 7.70
CA VAL A 127 23.60 -5.66 7.52
C VAL A 127 22.89 -4.32 7.43
N VAL A 128 22.40 -3.99 6.24
CA VAL A 128 21.75 -2.71 5.94
C VAL A 128 20.26 -2.92 5.79
N GLU A 129 19.49 -2.14 6.53
CA GLU A 129 18.06 -1.97 6.34
C GLU A 129 17.75 -0.58 5.79
N VAL A 130 16.96 -0.51 4.74
CA VAL A 130 16.51 0.72 4.10
C VAL A 130 15.06 1.01 4.49
N LYS A 131 14.78 2.27 4.86
CA LYS A 131 13.43 2.76 5.16
C LYS A 131 13.22 4.16 4.59
N THR A 132 12.10 4.36 3.90
CA THR A 132 11.66 5.73 3.51
C THR A 132 11.38 6.59 4.74
N ARG A 133 10.77 6.01 5.78
CA ARG A 133 10.56 6.61 7.09
C ARG A 133 10.88 5.60 8.18
N ALA A 134 11.96 5.84 8.91
CA ALA A 134 12.42 4.96 9.97
C ALA A 134 11.66 5.19 11.28
N ARG A 135 11.50 4.12 12.06
CA ARG A 135 10.90 4.07 13.40
C ARG A 135 11.79 3.24 14.34
N ARG A 136 11.59 3.35 15.65
CA ARG A 136 12.36 2.57 16.65
C ARG A 136 12.31 1.06 16.41
N ARG A 137 11.16 0.52 16.01
CA ARG A 137 11.02 -0.91 15.67
C ARG A 137 11.94 -1.35 14.52
N ASP A 138 12.30 -0.44 13.60
CA ASP A 138 13.19 -0.75 12.48
C ASP A 138 14.65 -0.87 12.97
N VAL A 139 15.01 -0.10 14.01
CA VAL A 139 16.28 -0.25 14.73
C VAL A 139 16.36 -1.64 15.36
N ASP A 140 15.35 -2.05 16.12
CA ASP A 140 15.33 -3.38 16.74
C ASP A 140 15.35 -4.51 15.69
N ALA A 141 14.66 -4.30 14.56
CA ALA A 141 14.66 -5.26 13.46
C ALA A 141 16.06 -5.43 12.85
N VAL A 142 16.79 -4.34 12.57
CA VAL A 142 18.14 -4.45 12.00
C VAL A 142 19.15 -5.02 12.99
N VAL A 143 19.01 -4.74 14.29
CA VAL A 143 19.83 -5.38 15.35
C VAL A 143 19.63 -6.89 15.31
N ARG A 144 18.38 -7.37 15.27
CA ARG A 144 18.08 -8.80 15.18
C ARG A 144 18.67 -9.43 13.90
N LYS A 145 18.58 -8.73 12.76
CA LYS A 145 19.15 -9.20 11.49
C LYS A 145 20.69 -9.28 11.56
N ALA A 146 21.34 -8.31 12.21
CA ALA A 146 22.78 -8.34 12.44
C ALA A 146 23.21 -9.49 13.36
N GLU A 147 22.47 -9.76 14.43
CA GLU A 147 22.72 -10.92 15.30
C GLU A 147 22.61 -12.25 14.55
N ALA A 148 21.60 -12.41 13.69
CA ALA A 148 21.47 -13.57 12.81
C ALA A 148 22.65 -13.69 11.82
N ALA A 149 23.09 -12.58 11.23
CA ALA A 149 24.25 -12.56 10.35
C ALA A 149 25.56 -12.89 11.08
N ARG A 150 25.72 -12.44 12.33
CA ARG A 150 26.87 -12.80 13.15
C ARG A 150 26.97 -14.31 13.34
N GLY A 151 25.85 -14.95 13.66
CA GLY A 151 25.76 -16.41 13.81
C GLY A 151 26.05 -17.14 12.50
N ALA A 152 25.44 -16.70 11.40
CA ALA A 152 25.56 -17.37 10.10
C ALA A 152 26.96 -17.27 9.45
N TYR A 153 27.66 -16.16 9.66
CA TYR A 153 28.95 -15.89 9.00
C TYR A 153 30.16 -16.05 9.93
N GLY A 154 29.95 -16.19 11.24
CA GLY A 154 31.05 -16.33 12.22
C GLY A 154 31.96 -15.09 12.31
N LYS A 155 31.45 -13.92 11.90
CA LYS A 155 32.17 -12.64 11.86
C LYS A 155 31.40 -11.58 12.64
N PRO A 156 32.05 -10.55 13.19
CA PRO A 156 31.36 -9.37 13.69
C PRO A 156 30.35 -8.83 12.67
N ALA A 157 29.14 -8.54 13.14
CA ALA A 157 28.08 -8.00 12.31
C ALA A 157 27.78 -6.54 12.70
N VAL A 158 27.74 -5.65 11.71
CA VAL A 158 27.46 -4.23 11.88
C VAL A 158 26.06 -3.95 11.35
N ALA A 159 25.17 -3.49 12.23
CA ALA A 159 23.82 -3.07 11.88
C ALA A 159 23.82 -1.63 11.35
N ILE A 160 23.20 -1.41 10.19
CA ILE A 160 23.08 -0.09 9.55
C ILE A 160 21.60 0.15 9.21
N LEU A 161 21.06 1.25 9.70
CA LEU A 161 19.74 1.75 9.31
C LEU A 161 19.91 2.95 8.39
N ALA A 162 19.45 2.80 7.15
CA ALA A 162 19.50 3.85 6.13
C ALA A 162 18.10 4.36 5.81
N GLY A 163 17.95 5.67 5.59
CA GLY A 163 16.64 6.22 5.24
C GLY A 163 16.57 7.71 5.02
N VAL A 164 15.44 8.13 4.42
CA VAL A 164 15.21 9.53 4.04
C VAL A 164 14.65 10.35 5.21
N ARG A 165 13.70 9.78 5.95
CA ARG A 165 13.06 10.44 7.09
C ARG A 165 13.41 9.70 8.37
N ILE A 166 14.51 10.11 9.02
CA ILE A 166 14.97 9.57 10.30
C ILE A 166 14.94 10.68 11.36
N GLY A 167 13.98 10.60 12.27
CA GLY A 167 13.85 11.55 13.39
C GLY A 167 14.94 11.38 14.45
N ASP A 168 15.21 12.45 15.19
CA ASP A 168 16.25 12.49 16.23
C ASP A 168 16.05 11.44 17.34
N ASP A 169 14.80 11.11 17.66
CA ASP A 169 14.48 10.10 18.66
C ASP A 169 14.88 8.69 18.19
N VAL A 170 14.70 8.40 16.89
CA VAL A 170 15.11 7.14 16.27
C VAL A 170 16.63 7.07 16.17
N GLU A 171 17.29 8.16 15.78
CA GLU A 171 18.75 8.22 15.70
C GLU A 171 19.41 8.03 17.07
N LYS A 172 18.93 8.73 18.11
CA LYS A 172 19.41 8.54 19.49
C LYS A 172 19.20 7.11 19.96
N TYR A 173 18.06 6.52 19.63
CA TYR A 173 17.77 5.12 19.95
C TYR A 173 18.71 4.15 19.22
N ALA A 174 18.94 4.36 17.93
CA ALA A 174 19.88 3.59 17.10
C ALA A 174 21.30 3.66 17.65
N LYS A 175 21.79 4.85 17.98
CA LYS A 175 23.10 5.05 18.61
C LYS A 175 23.22 4.30 19.94
N GLY A 176 22.17 4.33 20.78
CA GLY A 176 22.12 3.58 22.04
C GLY A 176 22.16 2.04 21.85
N LYS A 177 21.80 1.55 20.66
CA LYS A 177 21.83 0.13 20.28
C LYS A 177 23.07 -0.27 19.46
N GLY A 178 23.99 0.66 19.19
CA GLY A 178 25.15 0.41 18.34
C GLY A 178 24.83 0.27 16.86
N VAL A 179 23.68 0.80 16.40
CA VAL A 179 23.29 0.82 14.99
C VAL A 179 23.80 2.09 14.33
N LEU A 180 24.49 1.94 13.19
CA LEU A 180 24.92 3.08 12.37
C LEU A 180 23.71 3.62 11.60
N VAL A 181 23.64 4.94 11.43
CA VAL A 181 22.51 5.62 10.79
C VAL A 181 23.01 6.39 9.57
N TYR A 182 22.47 6.07 8.40
CA TYR A 182 22.78 6.74 7.14
C TYR A 182 21.54 7.52 6.68
N ARG A 183 21.67 8.83 6.49
CA ARG A 183 20.57 9.71 6.07
C ARG A 183 20.79 10.16 4.62
N TYR A 184 19.72 10.13 3.83
CA TYR A 184 19.70 10.55 2.43
C TYR A 184 18.58 11.55 2.14
#